data_AF-A0A1I8MIK1-F1
#
_entry.id   AF-A0A1I8MIK1-F1
#
_cell.length_a   1.000
_cell.length_b   1.000
_cell.length_c   1.000
_cell.angle_alpha   90.00
_cell.angle_beta   90.00
_cell.angle_gamma   90.00
#
_symmetry.space_group_name_H-M   'P 1'
#
loop_
_entity.id
_entity.type
_entity.pdbx_description
1 polymer ?
#
loop_
_entity_poly.entity_id
_entity_poly.type
_entity_poly.pdbx_seq_one_letter_code
_entity_poly.pdbx_strand_id
1 'polypeptide(L)'
;MNKSFFILIGIIFTQVLANEHDWYPKDPGAIQDQCAESNPLTDESKADLLLGLVHYHPDLIAYIICTAKGMNFYTTEKGFDTERLLYALDKMNRLHNRNMVVDCVNKYKEIKSEYEMVYHVAKCLKEGNNADGDVKNERPT
;
A
#
# COMPACT_ATOMS: atom_id res chain seq x y z
N MET A 1 -34.04 -35.63 9.40
CA MET A 1 -32.71 -34.96 9.43
C MET A 1 -32.26 -34.80 7.99
N ASN A 2 -32.13 -33.58 7.45
CA ASN A 2 -31.44 -33.25 6.18
C ASN A 2 -31.69 -31.82 5.67
N LYS A 3 -32.59 -31.03 6.28
CA LYS A 3 -32.80 -29.61 5.87
C LYS A 3 -31.78 -28.64 6.48
N SER A 4 -31.29 -28.91 7.68
CA SER A 4 -30.33 -28.03 8.37
C SER A 4 -28.92 -28.04 7.75
N PHE A 5 -28.56 -29.11 7.04
CA PHE A 5 -27.23 -29.24 6.43
C PHE A 5 -27.06 -28.33 5.20
N PHE A 6 -28.12 -28.12 4.42
CA PHE A 6 -28.10 -27.23 3.25
C PHE A 6 -27.97 -25.74 3.62
N ILE A 7 -28.54 -25.34 4.76
CA ILE A 7 -28.44 -23.96 5.26
C ILE A 7 -27.00 -23.66 5.71
N LEU A 8 -26.35 -24.62 6.37
CA LEU A 8 -24.98 -24.45 6.86
C LEU A 8 -23.97 -24.37 5.71
N ILE A 9 -24.15 -25.16 4.65
CA ILE A 9 -23.33 -25.10 3.43
C ILE A 9 -23.51 -23.76 2.72
N GLY A 10 -24.74 -23.22 2.64
CA GLY A 10 -25.00 -21.92 2.01
C GLY A 10 -24.28 -20.73 2.67
N ILE A 11 -24.17 -20.72 4.01
CA ILE A 11 -23.48 -19.65 4.75
C ILE A 11 -21.96 -19.69 4.50
N ILE A 12 -21.37 -20.88 4.40
CA ILE A 12 -19.93 -21.04 4.13
C ILE A 12 -19.60 -20.54 2.71
N PHE A 13 -20.45 -20.79 1.72
CA PHE A 13 -20.21 -20.31 0.35
C PHE A 13 -20.29 -18.79 0.20
N THR A 14 -21.10 -18.09 0.99
CA THR A 14 -21.13 -16.60 0.95
C THR A 14 -19.86 -15.94 1.45
N GLN A 15 -19.06 -16.61 2.29
CA GLN A 15 -17.81 -16.05 2.80
C GLN A 15 -16.68 -16.09 1.76
N VAL A 16 -16.74 -17.02 0.80
CA VAL A 16 -15.68 -17.19 -0.22
C VAL A 16 -15.73 -16.09 -1.29
N LEU A 17 -16.90 -15.46 -1.49
CA LEU A 17 -17.08 -14.36 -2.45
C LEU A 17 -16.82 -12.96 -1.83
N ALA A 18 -16.59 -12.87 -0.52
CA ALA A 18 -16.43 -11.61 0.21
C ALA A 18 -14.96 -11.24 0.50
N ASN A 19 -14.00 -11.83 -0.23
CA ASN A 19 -12.59 -11.73 0.10
C ASN A 19 -11.90 -10.44 -0.41
N GLU A 20 -12.68 -9.52 -0.95
CA GLU A 20 -12.25 -8.20 -1.41
C GLU A 20 -13.12 -7.12 -0.78
N HIS A 21 -12.52 -6.16 -0.09
CA HIS A 21 -13.27 -5.09 0.53
C HIS A 21 -13.88 -4.16 -0.54
N ASP A 22 -15.14 -3.75 -0.34
CA ASP A 22 -15.87 -2.86 -1.25
C ASP A 22 -15.15 -1.55 -1.61
N TRP A 23 -14.23 -1.09 -0.76
CA TRP A 23 -13.46 0.14 -0.97
C TRP A 23 -12.24 -0.06 -1.88
N TYR A 24 -11.71 -1.28 -2.00
CA TYR A 24 -10.52 -1.55 -2.80
C TYR A 24 -10.90 -1.60 -4.30
N PRO A 25 -10.14 -0.96 -5.20
CA PRO A 25 -10.49 -0.95 -6.62
C PRO A 25 -10.49 -2.36 -7.21
N LYS A 26 -11.48 -2.64 -8.06
CA LYS A 26 -11.55 -3.90 -8.84
C LYS A 26 -10.39 -4.03 -9.84
N ASP A 27 -9.86 -2.89 -10.29
CA ASP A 27 -8.71 -2.83 -11.19
C ASP A 27 -7.67 -1.83 -10.67
N PRO A 28 -6.79 -2.27 -9.76
CA PRO A 28 -5.65 -1.46 -9.30
C PRO A 28 -4.68 -1.07 -10.43
N GLY A 29 -4.59 -1.87 -11.49
CA GLY A 29 -3.69 -1.61 -12.62
C GLY A 29 -4.14 -0.39 -13.40
N ALA A 30 -5.44 -0.29 -13.70
CA ALA A 30 -6.00 0.87 -14.38
C ALA A 30 -5.79 2.19 -13.60
N ILE A 31 -5.80 2.13 -12.26
CA ILE A 31 -5.47 3.30 -11.43
C ILE A 31 -4.01 3.71 -11.61
N GLN A 32 -3.08 2.75 -11.60
CA GLN A 32 -1.66 3.03 -11.79
C GLN A 32 -1.37 3.60 -13.19
N ASP A 33 -2.00 3.05 -14.22
CA ASP A 33 -1.88 3.53 -15.60
C ASP A 33 -2.39 4.97 -15.72
N GLN A 34 -3.58 5.25 -15.18
CA GLN A 34 -4.14 6.61 -15.16
C GLN A 34 -3.23 7.59 -14.41
N CYS A 35 -2.64 7.17 -13.29
CA CYS A 35 -1.73 8.00 -12.51
C CYS A 35 -0.40 8.25 -13.23
N ALA A 36 0.10 7.27 -13.99
CA ALA A 36 1.31 7.42 -14.81
C ALA A 36 1.06 8.38 -15.99
N GLU A 37 -0.12 8.34 -16.61
CA GLU A 37 -0.52 9.29 -17.66
C GLU A 37 -0.66 10.72 -17.11
N SER A 38 -1.28 10.85 -15.94
CA SER A 38 -1.55 12.16 -15.32
C SER A 38 -0.31 12.79 -14.67
N ASN A 39 0.66 11.97 -14.26
CA ASN A 39 1.90 12.39 -13.62
C ASN A 39 3.09 11.71 -14.33
N PRO A 40 3.46 12.17 -15.53
CA PRO A 40 4.52 11.54 -16.30
C PRO A 40 5.84 11.58 -15.53
N LEU A 41 6.38 10.39 -15.27
CA LEU A 41 7.65 10.25 -14.59
C LEU A 41 8.82 10.55 -15.54
N THR A 42 9.83 11.27 -15.02
CA THR A 42 11.13 11.38 -15.68
C THR A 42 11.83 10.00 -15.75
N ASP A 43 12.83 9.86 -16.61
CA ASP A 43 13.57 8.60 -16.72
C ASP A 43 14.30 8.24 -15.40
N GLU A 44 14.75 9.25 -14.64
CA GLU A 44 15.33 9.08 -13.32
C GLU A 44 14.28 8.57 -12.32
N SER A 45 13.13 9.24 -12.23
CA SER A 45 12.02 8.83 -11.35
C SER A 45 11.48 7.44 -11.68
N LYS A 46 11.44 7.05 -12.97
CA LYS A 46 11.09 5.69 -13.40
C LYS A 46 12.13 4.67 -12.94
N ALA A 47 13.41 4.97 -13.10
CA ALA A 47 14.48 4.09 -12.65
C ALA A 47 14.39 3.87 -11.13
N ASP A 48 14.17 4.95 -10.37
CA ASP A 48 13.98 4.87 -8.93
C ASP A 48 12.75 4.05 -8.55
N LEU A 49 11.61 4.27 -9.20
CA LEU A 49 10.39 3.47 -8.98
C LEU A 49 10.62 1.98 -9.23
N LEU A 50 11.32 1.64 -10.32
CA LEU A 50 11.66 0.25 -10.68
C LEU A 50 12.62 -0.41 -9.69
N LEU A 51 13.60 0.35 -9.19
CA LEU A 51 14.54 -0.11 -8.16
C LEU A 51 13.94 -0.08 -6.75
N GLY A 52 12.73 0.48 -6.61
CA GLY A 52 12.08 0.72 -5.33
C GLY A 52 12.83 1.74 -4.47
N LEU A 53 13.59 2.64 -5.07
CA LEU A 53 14.21 3.78 -4.41
C LEU A 53 13.16 4.87 -4.22
N VAL A 54 13.20 5.53 -3.05
CA VAL A 54 12.30 6.64 -2.73
C VAL A 54 13.14 7.88 -2.51
N HIS A 55 13.59 8.47 -3.62
CA HIS A 55 14.16 9.81 -3.62
C HIS A 55 13.07 10.86 -3.75
N TYR A 56 13.36 12.09 -3.33
CA TYR A 56 12.42 13.19 -3.41
C TYR A 56 12.37 13.77 -4.83
N HIS A 57 11.63 13.09 -5.71
CA HIS A 57 11.28 13.60 -7.03
C HIS A 57 9.81 14.04 -7.04
N PRO A 58 9.50 15.32 -7.33
CA PRO A 58 8.13 15.81 -7.27
C PRO A 58 7.13 15.01 -8.13
N ASP A 59 7.54 14.56 -9.31
CA ASP A 59 6.76 13.70 -10.21
C ASP A 59 6.53 12.30 -9.62
N LEU A 60 7.55 11.69 -9.01
CA LEU A 60 7.39 10.41 -8.32
C LEU A 60 6.43 10.51 -7.14
N ILE A 61 6.56 11.55 -6.31
CA ILE A 61 5.66 11.75 -5.17
C ILE A 61 4.23 12.04 -5.64
N ALA A 62 4.05 12.81 -6.71
CA ALA A 62 2.75 13.05 -7.31
C ALA A 62 2.09 11.75 -7.83
N TYR A 63 2.87 10.89 -8.49
CA TYR A 63 2.42 9.57 -8.91
C TYR A 63 2.00 8.68 -7.71
N ILE A 64 2.78 8.67 -6.63
CA ILE A 64 2.46 7.90 -5.41
C ILE A 64 1.20 8.45 -4.75
N ILE A 65 1.04 9.77 -4.62
CA ILE A 65 -0.17 10.40 -4.08
C ILE A 65 -1.39 10.02 -4.92
N CYS A 66 -1.29 10.14 -6.25
CA CYS A 66 -2.37 9.79 -7.17
C CYS A 66 -2.78 8.33 -6.97
N THR A 67 -1.81 7.42 -6.93
CA THR A 67 -2.05 5.99 -6.73
C THR A 67 -2.70 5.77 -5.37
N ALA A 68 -2.21 6.40 -4.31
CA ALA A 68 -2.75 6.25 -2.96
C ALA A 68 -4.20 6.71 -2.83
N LYS A 69 -4.56 7.82 -3.50
CA LYS A 69 -5.92 8.34 -3.58
C LYS A 69 -6.82 7.42 -4.40
N GLY A 70 -6.40 7.00 -5.60
CA GLY A 70 -7.18 6.11 -6.45
C GLY A 70 -7.38 4.71 -5.84
N MET A 71 -6.42 4.26 -5.05
CA MET A 71 -6.49 3.01 -4.27
C MET A 71 -7.26 3.14 -2.95
N ASN A 72 -7.80 4.32 -2.65
CA ASN A 72 -8.62 4.61 -1.47
C ASN A 72 -7.95 4.37 -0.11
N PHE A 73 -6.63 4.33 -0.02
CA PHE A 73 -5.89 4.23 1.24
C PHE A 73 -5.27 5.55 1.71
N TYR A 74 -5.52 6.65 0.99
CA TYR A 74 -5.10 7.99 1.37
C TYR A 74 -6.16 9.03 0.98
N THR A 75 -6.34 10.05 1.81
CA THR A 75 -7.16 11.24 1.49
C THR A 75 -6.47 12.52 1.96
N THR A 76 -6.73 13.65 1.29
CA THR A 76 -6.12 14.94 1.65
C THR A 76 -6.48 15.38 3.08
N GLU A 77 -7.66 15.01 3.58
CA GLU A 77 -8.16 15.43 4.90
C GLU A 77 -7.60 14.59 6.04
N LYS A 78 -7.40 13.28 5.82
CA LYS A 78 -7.03 12.33 6.89
C LYS A 78 -5.63 11.74 6.74
N GLY A 79 -4.95 12.00 5.64
CA GLY A 79 -3.70 11.33 5.29
C GLY A 79 -3.93 9.84 4.96
N PHE A 80 -2.97 9.00 5.34
CA PHE A 80 -3.05 7.55 5.16
C PHE A 80 -4.06 6.90 6.11
N ASP A 81 -4.94 6.07 5.55
CA ASP A 81 -5.70 5.08 6.30
C ASP A 81 -4.82 3.84 6.48
N THR A 82 -4.31 3.64 7.70
CA THR A 82 -3.33 2.59 8.01
C THR A 82 -3.86 1.18 7.69
N GLU A 83 -5.13 0.89 7.99
CA GLU A 83 -5.71 -0.44 7.75
C GLU A 83 -5.84 -0.72 6.25
N ARG A 84 -6.27 0.29 5.48
CA ARG A 84 -6.36 0.18 4.02
C ARG A 84 -4.98 0.09 3.37
N LEU A 85 -4.00 0.82 3.88
CA LEU A 85 -2.62 0.75 3.40
C LEU A 85 -2.04 -0.65 3.65
N LEU A 86 -2.24 -1.22 4.85
CA LEU A 86 -1.84 -2.58 5.19
C LEU A 86 -2.46 -3.59 4.22
N TYR A 87 -3.77 -3.51 3.98
CA TYR A 87 -4.47 -4.37 3.04
C TYR A 87 -3.94 -4.21 1.60
N ALA A 88 -3.73 -2.99 1.14
CA ALA A 88 -3.23 -2.73 -0.21
C ALA A 88 -1.81 -3.28 -0.40
N LEU A 89 -0.93 -3.09 0.59
CA LEU A 89 0.42 -3.67 0.57
C LEU A 89 0.39 -5.20 0.55
N ASP A 90 -0.53 -5.83 1.29
CA ASP A 90 -0.72 -7.29 1.29
C ASP A 90 -1.13 -7.80 -0.10
N LYS A 91 -2.13 -7.15 -0.73
CA LYS A 91 -2.58 -7.49 -2.10
C LYS A 91 -1.51 -7.29 -3.16
N MET A 92 -0.63 -6.30 -2.98
CA MET A 92 0.51 -6.07 -3.85
C MET A 92 1.71 -6.98 -3.54
N ASN A 93 1.62 -7.87 -2.54
CA ASN A 93 2.73 -8.68 -2.04
C ASN A 93 3.95 -7.83 -1.63
N ARG A 94 3.69 -6.67 -1.02
CA ARG A 94 4.65 -5.66 -0.55
C ARG A 94 4.57 -5.43 0.97
N LEU A 95 3.69 -6.14 1.66
CA LEU A 95 3.59 -6.09 3.12
C LEU A 95 4.64 -7.01 3.74
N HIS A 96 5.72 -6.45 4.26
CA HIS A 96 6.76 -7.21 4.95
C HIS A 96 6.56 -7.22 6.47
N ASN A 97 6.25 -6.07 7.05
CA ASN A 97 6.11 -5.90 8.49
C ASN A 97 4.95 -4.94 8.81
N ARG A 98 3.90 -5.47 9.44
CA ARG A 98 2.69 -4.69 9.78
C ARG A 98 2.98 -3.58 10.78
N ASN A 99 3.77 -3.85 11.81
CA ASN A 99 4.08 -2.88 12.85
C ASN A 99 4.89 -1.72 12.29
N MET A 100 5.86 -2.02 11.41
CA MET A 100 6.62 -1.00 10.69
C MET A 100 5.71 -0.06 9.88
N VAL A 101 4.68 -0.57 9.20
CA VAL A 101 3.73 0.27 8.47
C VAL A 101 2.98 1.21 9.40
N VAL A 102 2.48 0.69 10.53
CA VAL A 102 1.78 1.47 11.55
C VAL A 102 2.70 2.56 12.13
N ASP A 103 3.95 2.22 12.44
CA ASP A 103 4.93 3.14 13.00
C ASP A 103 5.30 4.25 12.01
N CYS A 104 5.54 3.90 10.74
CA CYS A 104 5.82 4.87 9.69
C CYS A 104 4.67 5.87 9.50
N VAL A 105 3.43 5.40 9.42
CA VAL A 105 2.27 6.30 9.30
C VAL A 105 2.14 7.19 10.53
N ASN A 106 2.20 6.60 11.74
CA ASN A 106 2.06 7.37 12.97
C ASN A 106 3.16 8.41 13.19
N LYS A 107 4.39 8.12 12.75
CA LYS A 107 5.54 9.04 12.86
C LYS A 107 5.36 10.30 12.02
N TYR A 108 4.68 10.20 10.87
CA TYR A 108 4.63 11.28 9.88
C TYR A 108 3.22 11.85 9.63
N LYS A 109 2.16 11.31 10.25
CA LYS A 109 0.77 11.76 10.05
C LYS A 109 0.49 13.24 10.35
N GLU A 110 1.31 13.89 11.17
CA GLU A 110 1.13 15.30 11.56
C GLU A 110 1.80 16.29 10.59
N ILE A 111 2.50 15.78 9.56
CA ILE A 111 3.10 16.63 8.52
C ILE A 111 1.98 17.25 7.67
N LYS A 112 1.93 18.59 7.60
CA LYS A 112 0.87 19.31 6.88
C LYS A 112 0.98 19.23 5.37
N SER A 113 2.20 19.17 4.85
CA SER A 113 2.43 19.04 3.40
C SER A 113 2.15 17.61 2.97
N GLU A 114 1.15 17.42 2.10
CA GLU A 114 0.81 16.12 1.53
C GLU A 114 2.02 15.45 0.85
N TYR A 115 2.82 16.22 0.11
CA TYR A 115 4.02 15.71 -0.56
C TYR A 115 5.07 15.23 0.43
N GLU A 116 5.34 16.00 1.49
CA GLU A 116 6.32 15.62 2.50
C GLU A 116 5.83 14.41 3.31
N MET A 117 4.55 14.36 3.69
CA MET A 117 3.98 13.23 4.42
C MET A 117 4.13 11.95 3.60
N VAL A 118 3.70 11.96 2.33
CA VAL A 118 3.76 10.78 1.47
C VAL A 118 5.20 10.35 1.22
N TYR A 119 6.12 11.29 0.95
CA TYR A 119 7.54 10.99 0.81
C TYR A 119 8.11 10.32 2.06
N HIS A 120 7.89 10.90 3.25
CA HIS A 120 8.46 10.38 4.49
C HIS A 120 7.89 9.02 4.87
N VAL A 121 6.59 8.79 4.67
CA VAL A 121 5.98 7.47 4.87
C VAL A 121 6.55 6.46 3.88
N ALA A 122 6.56 6.76 2.58
CA ALA A 122 7.08 5.85 1.56
C ALA A 122 8.56 5.48 1.79
N LYS A 123 9.38 6.48 2.15
CA LYS A 123 10.78 6.28 2.49
C LYS A 123 10.96 5.40 3.72
N CYS A 124 10.20 5.67 4.79
CA CYS A 124 10.23 4.86 6.01
C CYS A 124 9.85 3.39 5.76
N LEU A 125 8.81 3.15 4.96
CA LEU A 125 8.40 1.79 4.57
C LEU A 125 9.53 1.08 3.81
N LYS A 126 10.22 1.77 2.90
CA LYS A 126 11.32 1.19 2.13
C LYS A 126 12.54 0.89 3.01
N GLU A 127 12.93 1.82 3.86
CA GLU A 127 14.09 1.67 4.77
C GLU A 127 13.87 0.53 5.77
N GLY A 128 12.68 0.43 6.37
CA GLY A 128 12.38 -0.67 7.29
C GLY A 128 12.31 -2.04 6.60
N ASN A 129 11.88 -2.11 5.32
CA ASN A 129 11.93 -3.34 4.54
C ASN A 129 13.37 -3.82 4.27
N ASN A 130 14.31 -2.90 4.09
CA ASN A 130 15.72 -3.25 3.89
C ASN A 130 16.35 -3.74 5.20
N ALA A 131 16.02 -3.12 6.34
CA ALA A 131 16.53 -3.52 7.65
C ALA A 131 16.09 -4.95 8.06
N ASP A 132 14.86 -5.36 7.73
CA ASP A 132 14.36 -6.72 8.03
C ASP A 132 14.98 -7.80 7.10
N GLY A 133 15.58 -7.38 5.98
CA GLY A 133 16.34 -8.25 5.07
C GLY A 133 17.74 -8.59 5.61
N ASP A 134 18.37 -7.66 6.33
CA ASP A 134 19.70 -7.86 6.92
C ASP A 134 19.64 -8.76 8.16
N VAL A 135 18.58 -8.66 8.97
CA VAL A 135 18.41 -9.50 10.18
C VAL A 135 18.29 -11.00 9.85
N LYS A 136 17.80 -11.37 8.66
CA LYS A 136 17.66 -12.78 8.27
C LYS A 136 18.96 -13.46 7.85
N ASN A 137 20.04 -12.71 7.61
CA ASN A 137 21.35 -13.24 7.23
C ASN A 137 22.32 -13.44 8.41
N GLU A 138 21.93 -13.04 9.63
CA GLU A 138 22.75 -13.19 10.84
C GLU A 138 22.31 -14.36 11.73
N ARG A 139 21.93 -15.51 11.15
CA ARG A 139 21.78 -16.73 11.96
C ARG A 139 23.15 -17.42 12.07
N PRO A 140 23.81 -17.43 13.23
CA PRO A 140 25.08 -18.14 13.38
C PRO A 140 24.82 -19.64 13.31
N THR A 141 25.63 -20.34 12.50
CA THR A 141 25.85 -21.79 12.54
C THR A 141 26.39 -22.22 13.89
#